data_AF-A0A560MBV5-F1
#
_entry.id   AF-A0A560MBV5-F1
#
_cell.length_a   1.000
_cell.length_b   1.000
_cell.length_c   1.000
_cell.angle_alpha   90.00
_cell.angle_beta   90.00
_cell.angle_gamma   90.00
#
_symmetry.space_group_name_H-M   'P 1'
#
loop_
_entity.id
_entity.type
_entity.pdbx_description
1 polymer ?
#
loop_
_entity_poly.entity_id
_entity_poly.type
_entity_poly.pdbx_seq_one_letter_code
_entity_poly.pdbx_strand_id
1 'polypeptide(L)' 'MNAIEQIIAGYVSLKNRQALEELRDHRQRLLDGVRAHSVPGFRPTVVNDTLREEIELIEAALARFDEDA' A
#
# COMPACT_ATOMS: atom_id res chain seq x y z
N MET A 1 7.40 13.24 -7.32
CA MET A 1 7.09 13.18 -5.87
C MET A 1 5.83 12.35 -5.76
N ASN A 2 5.93 11.10 -5.28
CA ASN A 2 4.78 10.21 -5.20
C ASN A 2 4.01 10.51 -3.91
N ALA A 3 2.69 10.73 -4.00
CA ALA A 3 1.88 11.12 -2.86
C ALA A 3 1.88 10.05 -1.75
N ILE A 4 1.94 8.76 -2.13
CA ILE A 4 1.97 7.66 -1.17
C ILE A 4 3.24 7.66 -0.31
N GLU A 5 4.40 7.96 -0.91
CA GLU A 5 5.68 8.02 -0.20
C GLU A 5 5.68 9.12 0.87
N GLN A 6 5.04 10.26 0.60
CA GLN A 6 4.88 11.33 1.58
C GLN A 6 3.97 10.93 2.74
N ILE A 7 2.87 10.24 2.45
CA ILE A 7 1.95 9.72 3.47
C ILE A 7 2.69 8.73 4.37
N ILE A 8 3.42 7.78 3.77
CA ILE A 8 4.24 6.81 4.49
C ILE A 8 5.28 7.52 5.36
N ALA A 9 6.04 8.46 4.79
CA ALA A 9 7.04 9.24 5.53
C ALA A 9 6.43 9.99 6.72
N GLY A 10 5.22 10.52 6.57
CA GLY A 10 4.45 11.13 7.65
C GLY A 10 4.21 10.15 8.80
N TYR A 11 3.65 8.96 8.53
CA TYR A 11 3.40 7.95 9.57
C TYR A 11 4.68 7.39 10.19
N VAL A 12 5.74 7.21 9.39
CA VAL A 12 7.07 6.82 9.88
C VAL A 12 7.60 7.86 10.87
N SER A 13 7.54 9.15 10.52
CA SER A 13 8.01 10.24 11.39
C SER A 13 7.24 10.34 12.71
N LEU A 14 5.95 10.00 12.68
CA LEU A 14 5.06 9.96 13.84
C LEU A 14 5.15 8.65 14.64
N LYS A 15 6.02 7.72 14.22
CA LYS A 15 6.14 6.36 14.76
C LYS A 15 4.81 5.61 14.82
N ASN A 16 3.90 5.90 13.90
CA ASN A 16 2.55 5.35 13.91
C ASN A 16 2.47 4.08 13.05
N ARG A 17 2.98 2.97 13.61
CA ARG A 17 2.98 1.65 12.96
C ARG A 17 1.55 1.17 12.64
N GLN A 18 0.61 1.36 13.57
CA GLN A 18 -0.78 0.95 13.40
C GLN A 18 -1.44 1.62 12.17
N ALA A 19 -1.21 2.93 11.98
CA ALA A 19 -1.77 3.62 10.81
C ALA A 19 -1.21 3.12 9.48
N LEU A 20 0.05 2.65 9.44
CA LEU A 20 0.62 2.01 8.26
C LEU A 20 0.01 0.63 7.99
N GLU A 21 -0.27 -0.16 9.04
CA GLU A 21 -0.98 -1.43 8.89
C GLU A 21 -2.40 -1.24 8.36
N GLU A 22 -3.15 -0.27 8.91
CA GLU A 22 -4.48 0.09 8.43
C GLU A 22 -4.44 0.57 6.96
N LEU A 23 -3.41 1.34 6.59
CA LEU A 23 -3.18 1.79 5.21
C LEU A 23 -2.90 0.62 4.27
N ARG A 24 -2.03 -0.33 4.65
CA ARG A 24 -1.75 -1.56 3.88
C ARG A 24 -3.04 -2.36 3.67
N ASP A 25 -3.79 -2.60 4.74
CA ASP A 25 -5.03 -3.40 4.68
C ASP A 25 -6.11 -2.73 3.83
N HIS A 26 -6.14 -1.40 3.80
CA HIS A 26 -6.98 -0.65 2.88
C HIS A 26 -6.57 -0.87 1.42
N ARG A 27 -5.28 -0.74 1.09
CA ARG A 27 -4.77 -0.95 -0.28
C ARG A 27 -4.95 -2.39 -0.75
N GLN A 28 -4.76 -3.37 0.13
CA GLN A 28 -5.00 -4.78 -0.17
C GLN A 28 -6.47 -5.04 -0.53
N ARG A 29 -7.42 -4.49 0.24
CA ARG A 29 -8.86 -4.60 -0.08
C ARG A 29 -9.21 -3.97 -1.42
N LEU A 30 -8.60 -2.84 -1.77
CA LEU A 30 -8.78 -2.23 -3.09
C LEU A 30 -8.23 -3.12 -4.20
N LEU A 31 -7.03 -3.68 -4.03
CA LEU A 31 -6.41 -4.57 -5.01
C LEU A 31 -7.26 -5.82 -5.25
N ASP A 32 -7.79 -6.41 -4.18
CA ASP A 32 -8.68 -7.56 -4.26
C ASP A 32 -9.99 -7.20 -4.96
N GLY A 33 -10.55 -6.02 -4.68
CA GLY A 33 -11.70 -5.48 -5.40
C GLY A 33 -11.45 -5.32 -6.90
N VAL A 34 -10.30 -4.77 -7.29
CA VAL A 34 -9.88 -4.60 -8.69
C VAL A 34 -9.72 -5.95 -9.40
N ARG A 35 -9.15 -6.94 -8.71
CA ARG A 35 -9.00 -8.31 -9.23
C ARG A 35 -10.34 -9.02 -9.40
N ALA A 36 -11.25 -8.86 -8.43
CA ALA A 36 -12.57 -9.47 -8.48
C ALA A 36 -13.46 -8.93 -9.62
N HIS A 37 -13.29 -7.67 -10.00
CA HIS A 37 -14.04 -7.02 -11.09
C HIS A 37 -13.33 -7.07 -12.45
N SER A 38 -12.22 -7.80 -12.55
CA SER A 38 -11.55 -8.02 -13.83
C SER A 38 -12.35 -9.02 -14.68
N VAL A 39 -12.76 -8.59 -15.88
CA VAL A 39 -13.55 -9.41 -16.82
C VAL A 39 -12.69 -9.84 -18.02
N PRO A 40 -13.04 -10.92 -18.74
CA PRO A 40 -12.35 -11.28 -19.97
C PRO A 40 -12.31 -10.10 -20.95
N GLY A 41 -11.10 -9.71 -21.39
CA GLY A 41 -10.90 -8.58 -22.29
C GLY A 41 -10.69 -7.21 -21.63
N PHE A 42 -10.93 -7.08 -20.32
CA PHE A 42 -10.65 -5.86 -19.58
C PHE A 42 -9.98 -6.17 -18.23
N ARG A 43 -8.67 -5.93 -18.18
CA ARG A 43 -7.91 -5.90 -16.93
C ARG A 43 -7.43 -4.47 -16.69
N PRO A 44 -7.82 -3.84 -15.57
CA PRO A 44 -7.29 -2.54 -15.18
C PRO A 44 -5.84 -2.68 -14.65
N THR A 45 -4.91 -3.01 -15.55
CA THR A 45 -3.50 -3.31 -15.24
C THR A 45 -2.81 -2.16 -14.54
N VAL A 46 -3.01 -0.92 -15.01
CA VAL A 46 -2.43 0.28 -14.39
C VAL A 46 -2.80 0.38 -12.91
N VAL A 47 -4.09 0.24 -12.58
CA VAL A 47 -4.55 0.31 -11.18
C VAL A 47 -4.02 -0.87 -10.36
N ASN A 48 -3.93 -2.06 -10.97
CA ASN A 48 -3.35 -3.22 -10.30
C ASN A 48 -1.88 -2.99 -9.93
N ASP A 49 -1.09 -2.54 -10.89
CA ASP A 49 0.35 -2.34 -10.73
C ASP A 49 0.62 -1.21 -9.73
N THR A 50 -0.13 -0.10 -9.81
CA THR A 50 -0.03 0.99 -8.82
C THR A 50 -0.36 0.52 -7.41
N LEU A 51 -1.46 -0.21 -7.19
CA LEU A 51 -1.82 -0.68 -5.86
C LEU A 51 -0.79 -1.66 -5.30
N ARG A 52 -0.19 -2.50 -6.16
CA ARG A 52 0.89 -3.40 -5.74
C ARG A 52 2.14 -2.65 -5.32
N GLU A 53 2.58 -1.68 -6.11
CA GLU A 53 3.73 -0.84 -5.78
C GLU A 53 3.50 -0.09 -4.45
N GLU A 54 2.30 0.46 -4.24
CA GLU A 54 1.96 1.12 -2.99
C GLU A 54 2.00 0.18 -1.78
N ILE A 55 1.49 -1.06 -1.92
CA ILE A 55 1.57 -2.07 -0.85
C ILE A 55 3.03 -2.41 -0.53
N GLU A 56 3.86 -2.63 -1.54
CA GLU A 56 5.29 -2.93 -1.37
C GLU A 56 6.02 -1.80 -0.62
N LEU A 57 5.71 -0.53 -0.92
CA LEU A 57 6.27 0.62 -0.21
C LEU A 57 5.83 0.67 1.26
N ILE A 58 4.57 0.35 1.55
CA ILE A 58 4.05 0.33 2.93
C ILE A 58 4.67 -0.82 3.73
N GLU A 59 4.79 -2.01 3.13
CA GLU A 59 5.42 -3.17 3.76
C GLU A 59 6.90 -2.92 4.07
N ALA A 60 7.64 -2.30 3.14
CA ALA A 60 9.02 -1.89 3.38
C ALA A 60 9.13 -0.90 4.55
N ALA A 61 8.19 0.04 4.67
CA ALA A 61 8.17 0.97 5.79
C ALA A 61 7.86 0.28 7.13
N LEU A 62 6.92 -0.67 7.15
CA LEU A 62 6.60 -1.48 8.33
C LEU A 62 7.77 -2.37 8.76
N ALA A 63 8.50 -2.98 7.82
CA ALA A 63 9.67 -3.79 8.15
C ALA A 63 10.75 -3.00 8.91
N ARG A 64 10.94 -1.71 8.56
CA ARG A 64 11.88 -0.83 9.27
C ARG A 64 11.47 -0.57 10.73
N PHE A 65 10.17 -0.58 11.03
CA PHE A 65 9.70 -0.49 12.42
C PHE A 65 10.04 -1.74 13.23
N ASP A 66 9.96 -2.91 12.61
CA ASP A 66 10.24 -4.18 13.27
C ASP A 66 11.76 -4.39 13.48
N GLU A 67 12.62 -3.72 12.69
CA GLU A 67 14.08 -3.66 12.90
C GLU A 67 14.49 -2.70 14.05
N ASP A 68 13.68 -1.68 14.34
CA ASP A 68 13.93 -0.66 15.37
C ASP A 68 13.33 -1.04 16.75
N ALA A 69 12.67 -2.19 16.88
CA ALA A 69 11.96 -2.68 18.08
C ALA A 69 12.79 -3.67 18.92
#